data_AF-F9W231-F1
#
_entry.id   AF-F9W231-F1
#
_cell.length_a   1.000
_cell.length_b   1.000
_cell.length_c   1.000
_cell.angle_alpha   90.00
_cell.angle_beta   90.00
_cell.angle_gamma   90.00
#
_symmetry.space_group_name_H-M   'P 1'
#
loop_
_entity.id
_entity.type
_entity.pdbx_description
1 polymer ?
#
loop_
_entity_poly.entity_id
_entity_poly.type
_entity_poly.pdbx_seq_one_letter_code
_entity_poly.pdbx_strand_id
1 'polypeptide(L)'
;MSTMLLTDGATTILTDGFFTRPGLPRVRAGRIRPDRKKIRAALNRFGIGAVDAVFVVHSHYDHALDAPDVAAMTGARYWVRNRRAT
;
A
#
# COMPACT_ATOMS: atom_id res chain seq x y z
N MET A 1 -0.58 8.56 6.59
CA MET A 1 -1.38 8.25 5.39
C MET A 1 -2.73 7.55 5.68
N SER A 2 -3.71 7.78 4.80
CA SER A 2 -5.01 7.08 4.72
C SER A 2 -5.01 6.10 3.53
N THR A 3 -5.70 4.97 3.68
CA THR A 3 -5.88 3.97 2.61
C THR A 3 -7.36 3.89 2.27
N MET A 4 -7.69 3.99 0.99
CA MET A 4 -9.07 3.94 0.49
C MET A 4 -9.21 2.81 -0.54
N LEU A 5 -10.27 2.01 -0.38
CA LEU A 5 -10.73 1.04 -1.38
C LEU A 5 -11.91 1.66 -2.11
N LEU A 6 -11.86 1.68 -3.44
CA LEU A 6 -12.95 2.14 -4.29
C LEU A 6 -13.33 1.02 -5.25
N THR A 7 -14.62 0.76 -5.38
CA THR A 7 -15.15 -0.24 -6.31
C THR A 7 -16.45 0.23 -6.93
N ASP A 8 -16.68 -0.15 -8.19
CA ASP A 8 -17.95 -0.03 -8.90
C ASP A 8 -18.66 -1.38 -9.06
N GLY A 9 -18.12 -2.44 -8.44
CA GLY A 9 -18.61 -3.83 -8.55
C GLY A 9 -17.91 -4.66 -9.64
N ALA A 10 -17.23 -4.03 -10.60
CA ALA A 10 -16.47 -4.71 -11.65
C ALA A 10 -14.95 -4.46 -11.53
N THR A 11 -14.58 -3.24 -11.16
CA THR A 11 -13.21 -2.79 -10.96
C THR A 11 -13.02 -2.37 -9.50
N THR A 12 -11.90 -2.76 -8.91
CA THR A 12 -11.53 -2.42 -7.54
C THR A 12 -10.13 -1.84 -7.51
N ILE A 13 -9.99 -0.64 -6.94
CA ILE A 13 -8.70 0.04 -6.79
C ILE A 13 -8.42 0.39 -5.33
N LEU A 14 -7.14 0.44 -4.97
CA LEU A 14 -6.68 0.76 -3.63
C LEU A 14 -5.64 1.89 -3.66
N THR A 15 -5.75 2.86 -2.75
CA THR A 15 -4.69 3.87 -2.55
C THR A 15 -3.69 3.42 -1.49
N ASP A 16 -2.40 3.39 -1.88
CA ASP A 16 -1.20 3.18 -1.07
C ASP A 16 -1.09 1.84 -0.33
N GLY A 17 -2.07 1.46 0.49
CA GLY A 17 -2.05 0.22 1.26
C GLY A 17 -1.10 0.24 2.47
N PHE A 18 -0.96 1.38 3.15
CA PHE A 18 -0.03 1.54 4.28
C PHE A 18 -0.56 0.97 5.61
N PHE A 19 -0.23 -0.30 5.85
CA PHE A 19 -0.69 -1.10 6.98
C PHE A 19 0.39 -1.37 8.04
N THR A 20 1.68 -1.40 7.67
CA THR A 20 2.81 -1.70 8.57
C THR A 20 2.98 -0.68 9.67
N ARG A 21 2.82 0.61 9.32
CA ARG A 21 2.85 1.78 10.21
C ARG A 21 3.98 1.70 11.25
N PRO A 22 5.26 1.70 10.83
CA PRO A 22 6.39 1.65 11.76
C PRO A 22 6.41 2.90 12.65
N GLY A 23 6.72 2.69 13.93
CA GLY A 23 6.85 3.79 14.89
C GLY A 23 8.05 4.70 14.60
N LEU A 24 7.95 5.96 15.04
CA LEU A 24 8.94 7.01 14.78
C LEU A 24 10.40 6.63 15.12
N PRO A 25 10.72 5.91 16.21
CA PRO A 25 12.10 5.50 16.49
C PRO A 25 12.71 4.61 15.40
N ARG A 26 11.94 3.69 14.82
CA ARG A 26 12.42 2.80 13.74
C ARG A 26 12.63 3.57 12.43
N VAL A 27 11.74 4.53 12.15
CA VAL A 27 11.87 5.41 10.99
C VAL A 27 13.14 6.25 11.10
N ARG A 28 13.41 6.83 12.28
CA ARG A 28 14.63 7.62 12.53
C ARG A 28 15.92 6.79 12.44
N ALA A 29 15.88 5.51 12.77
CA ALA A 29 17.01 4.59 12.56
C ALA A 29 17.28 4.28 11.07
N GLY A 30 16.45 4.77 10.14
CA GLY A 30 16.66 4.69 8.69
C GLY A 30 16.41 3.32 8.06
N ARG A 31 16.06 2.29 8.84
CA ARG A 31 15.81 0.93 8.36
C ARG A 31 14.41 0.46 8.72
N ILE A 32 13.51 0.52 7.74
CA ILE A 32 12.13 0.04 7.82
C ILE A 32 11.85 -0.97 6.70
N ARG A 33 10.90 -1.86 6.94
CA ARG A 33 10.50 -2.93 6.01
C ARG A 33 8.99 -3.14 6.13
N PRO A 34 8.32 -3.64 5.08
CA PRO A 34 6.94 -4.10 5.17
C PRO A 34 6.80 -5.21 6.21
N ASP A 35 5.72 -5.16 6.98
CA ASP A 35 5.28 -6.24 7.86
C ASP A 35 4.15 -7.00 7.16
N ARG A 36 4.53 -8.05 6.43
CA ARG A 36 3.59 -8.88 5.65
C ARG A 36 2.48 -9.49 6.49
N LYS A 37 2.69 -9.71 7.81
CA LYS A 37 1.64 -10.22 8.70
C LYS A 37 0.58 -9.15 8.95
N LYS A 38 1.00 -7.91 9.21
CA LYS A 38 0.07 -6.78 9.35
C LYS A 38 -0.69 -6.47 8.06
N ILE A 39 -0.01 -6.53 6.92
CA ILE A 39 -0.65 -6.35 5.61
C ILE A 39 -1.74 -7.39 5.42
N ARG A 40 -1.42 -8.68 5.58
CA ARG A 40 -2.39 -9.77 5.44
C ARG A 40 -3.55 -9.66 6.44
N ALA A 41 -3.25 -9.32 7.70
CA ALA A 41 -4.29 -9.13 8.71
C ALA A 41 -5.25 -7.98 8.36
N ALA A 42 -4.74 -6.88 7.82
CA ALA A 42 -5.57 -5.76 7.37
C ALA A 42 -6.43 -6.13 6.15
N LEU A 43 -5.84 -6.76 5.13
CA LEU A 43 -6.57 -7.22 3.94
C LEU A 43 -7.72 -8.16 4.35
N ASN A 44 -7.44 -9.15 5.20
CA ASN A 44 -8.46 -10.08 5.70
C ASN A 44 -9.54 -9.37 6.51
N ARG A 45 -9.15 -8.44 7.41
CA ARG A 45 -10.09 -7.69 8.26
C ARG A 45 -11.10 -6.88 7.45
N PHE A 46 -10.66 -6.33 6.32
CA PHE A 46 -11.52 -5.51 5.45
C PHE A 46 -12.13 -6.31 4.28
N GLY A 47 -11.91 -7.64 4.23
CA GLY A 47 -12.42 -8.48 3.13
C GLY A 47 -11.80 -8.14 1.77
N ILE A 48 -10.61 -7.55 1.74
CA ILE A 48 -9.91 -7.15 0.51
C ILE A 48 -9.22 -8.39 -0.05
N GLY A 49 -9.78 -8.93 -1.13
CA GLY A 49 -9.23 -10.04 -1.90
C GLY A 49 -8.48 -9.56 -3.14
N ALA A 50 -9.08 -9.77 -4.31
CA ALA A 50 -8.55 -9.27 -5.57
C ALA A 50 -8.72 -7.74 -5.68
N VAL A 51 -7.69 -7.08 -6.19
CA VAL A 51 -7.69 -5.64 -6.50
C VAL A 51 -7.04 -5.49 -7.86
N ASP A 52 -7.59 -4.66 -8.74
CA ASP A 52 -7.07 -4.48 -10.10
C ASP A 52 -5.83 -3.58 -10.12
N ALA A 53 -5.82 -2.54 -9.28
CA ALA A 53 -4.71 -1.61 -9.20
C ALA A 53 -4.46 -1.06 -7.78
N VAL A 54 -3.18 -0.90 -7.45
CA VAL A 54 -2.73 -0.13 -6.29
C VAL A 54 -2.07 1.15 -6.79
N PHE A 55 -2.62 2.30 -6.39
CA PHE A 55 -2.09 3.62 -6.71
C PHE A 55 -1.35 4.20 -5.51
N VAL A 56 -0.04 4.45 -5.67
CA VAL A 56 0.76 5.16 -4.67
C VAL A 56 0.71 6.65 -4.97
N VAL A 57 0.14 7.42 -4.05
CA VAL A 57 -0.13 8.84 -4.26
C VAL A 57 1.16 9.65 -4.36
N HIS A 58 2.19 9.30 -3.59
CA HIS A 58 3.54 9.86 -3.72
C HIS A 58 4.60 8.95 -3.07
N SER A 59 5.88 9.21 -3.32
CA SER A 59 7.00 8.28 -3.03
C SER A 59 7.47 8.22 -1.57
N HIS A 60 6.75 8.83 -0.62
CA HIS A 60 7.16 8.80 0.78
C HIS A 60 6.89 7.42 1.40
N TYR A 61 7.63 7.06 2.46
CA TYR A 61 7.56 5.70 2.99
C TYR A 61 6.17 5.33 3.51
N ASP A 62 5.41 6.28 4.08
CA ASP A 62 4.06 6.03 4.59
C ASP A 62 3.01 5.86 3.48
N HIS A 63 3.46 5.83 2.23
CA HIS A 63 2.67 5.49 1.04
C HIS A 63 3.25 4.27 0.32
N ALA A 64 4.56 4.29 0.08
CA ALA A 64 5.20 3.34 -0.82
C ALA A 64 5.68 2.05 -0.14
N LEU A 65 5.82 2.03 1.20
CA LEU A 65 6.47 0.91 1.90
C LEU A 65 5.76 -0.42 1.61
N ASP A 66 4.46 -0.48 1.84
CA ASP A 66 3.69 -1.72 1.79
C ASP A 66 3.08 -2.01 0.42
N ALA A 67 3.00 -0.99 -0.43
CA ALA A 67 2.25 -1.02 -1.67
C ALA A 67 2.68 -2.15 -2.64
N PRO A 68 3.98 -2.50 -2.79
CA PRO A 68 4.40 -3.66 -3.57
C PRO A 68 3.92 -5.00 -2.99
N ASP A 69 3.98 -5.17 -1.66
CA ASP A 69 3.52 -6.39 -0.99
C ASP A 69 2.00 -6.51 -1.07
N VAL A 70 1.27 -5.40 -0.94
CA VAL A 70 -0.18 -5.36 -1.14
C VAL A 70 -0.53 -5.79 -2.55
N ALA A 71 0.10 -5.19 -3.57
CA ALA A 71 -0.15 -5.55 -4.97
C ALA A 71 0.13 -7.04 -5.24
N ALA A 72 1.25 -7.56 -4.72
CA ALA A 72 1.58 -8.98 -4.85
C ALA A 72 0.56 -9.91 -4.17
N MET A 73 -0.01 -9.51 -3.02
CA MET A 73 -0.99 -10.32 -2.29
C MET A 73 -2.39 -10.27 -2.88
N THR A 74 -2.75 -9.18 -3.57
CA THR A 74 -4.08 -8.97 -4.16
C THR A 74 -4.12 -9.26 -5.66
N GLY A 75 -2.97 -9.54 -6.29
CA GLY A 75 -2.87 -9.71 -7.74
C GLY A 75 -2.94 -8.39 -8.53
N ALA A 76 -2.83 -7.25 -7.86
CA ALA A 76 -3.01 -5.94 -8.47
C ALA A 76 -1.83 -5.52 -9.34
N ARG A 77 -2.13 -4.71 -10.36
CA ARG A 77 -1.12 -3.92 -11.04
C ARG A 77 -0.66 -2.77 -10.14
N TYR A 78 0.65 -2.65 -9.96
CA TYR A 78 1.26 -1.62 -9.14
C TYR A 78 1.60 -0.35 -9.96
N TRP A 79 1.11 0.82 -9.53
CA TRP A 79 1.33 2.09 -10.21
C TRP A 79 1.90 3.18 -9.29
N VAL A 80 2.98 3.80 -9.74
CA VAL A 80 3.64 4.94 -9.07
C VAL A 80 3.92 6.03 -10.11
N ARG A 81 3.52 7.28 -9.83
CA ARG A 81 3.91 8.42 -10.67
C ARG A 81 5.18 9.06 -10.14
N ASN A 82 6.28 8.92 -10.88
CA ASN A 82 7.52 9.63 -10.59
C ASN A 82 7.45 11.05 -11.18
N ARG A 83 7.46 12.11 -10.35
CA ARG A 83 7.73 13.47 -10.85
C ARG A 83 9.22 13.54 -11.11
N ARG A 84 9.67 13.38 -12.35
CA ARG A 84 10.94 14.00 -12.75
C ARG A 84 10.73 15.50 -12.58
N ALA A 85 11.45 16.09 -11.62
CA ALA A 85 11.65 17.54 -11.62
C ALA A 85 12.26 17.89 -12.99
N THR A 86 11.58 18.77 -13.71
CA THR A 86 12.10 19.43 -14.92
C THR A 86 13.34 20.24 -14.59
#